data_AF-A0A6H0IX32-F1
#
_entry.id   AF-A0A6H0IX32-F1
#
_cell.length_a   1.000
_cell.length_b   1.000
_cell.length_c   1.000
_cell.angle_alpha   90.00
_cell.angle_beta   90.00
_cell.angle_gamma   90.00
#
_symmetry.space_group_name_H-M   'P 1'
#
loop_
_entity.id
_entity.type
_entity.pdbx_description
1 polymer ?
#
loop_
_entity_poly.entity_id
_entity_poly.type
_entity_poly.pdbx_seq_one_letter_code
_entity_poly.pdbx_strand_id
1 'polypeptide(L)'
;MTNSKSAGFTLIELVIVIVILGVLAAVAAPRFIDLSEDAESSALQAQASAITSASAINFAAAATRGRDASDEDVEEVTECNDETVGRLLEGGLDTERYEVVSGSFDEQEFGSRATCELEALNSSVENRDFTLIYVGNGG
;
A
#
# COMPACT_ATOMS: atom_id res chain seq x y z
N MET A 1 -48.44 21.70 40.85
CA MET A 1 -47.88 20.35 41.09
C MET A 1 -47.91 19.58 39.77
N THR A 2 -46.90 19.76 38.92
CA THR A 2 -46.81 19.02 37.65
C THR A 2 -46.08 17.72 37.91
N ASN A 3 -46.85 16.66 38.15
CA ASN A 3 -46.32 15.31 38.34
C ASN A 3 -45.84 14.79 36.97
N SER A 4 -44.53 14.83 36.73
CA SER A 4 -43.92 14.21 35.55
C SER A 4 -43.96 12.69 35.74
N LYS A 5 -44.87 12.02 35.02
CA LYS A 5 -44.85 10.56 34.90
C LYS A 5 -43.49 10.16 34.30
N SER A 6 -42.65 9.52 35.11
CA SER A 6 -41.49 8.78 34.60
C SER A 6 -42.04 7.58 33.82
N ALA A 7 -41.99 7.67 32.49
CA ALA A 7 -42.25 6.53 31.62
C ALA A 7 -41.02 5.63 31.65
N GLY A 8 -41.05 4.60 32.49
CA GLY A 8 -40.01 3.57 32.51
C GLY A 8 -40.04 2.75 31.21
N PHE A 9 -38.87 2.49 30.64
CA PHE A 9 -38.69 1.60 29.49
C PHE A 9 -39.14 0.17 29.85
N THR A 10 -39.81 -0.54 28.93
CA THR A 10 -40.26 -1.91 29.23
C THR A 10 -39.11 -2.91 29.01
N LEU A 11 -39.08 -4.00 29.78
CA LEU A 11 -38.05 -5.05 29.62
C LEU A 11 -38.06 -5.64 28.19
N ILE A 12 -39.25 -5.78 27.59
CA ILE A 12 -39.37 -6.29 26.22
C ILE A 12 -38.77 -5.34 25.19
N GLU A 13 -38.86 -4.03 25.43
CA GLU A 13 -38.31 -2.99 24.55
C GLU A 13 -36.78 -2.96 24.59
N LEU A 14 -36.16 -3.28 25.73
CA LEU A 14 -34.71 -3.49 25.81
C LEU A 14 -34.30 -4.78 25.07
N VAL A 15 -35.05 -5.87 25.28
CA VAL A 15 -34.74 -7.18 24.68
C VAL A 15 -34.85 -7.13 23.16
N ILE A 16 -35.88 -6.49 22.60
CA ILE A 16 -36.03 -6.41 21.14
C ILE A 16 -34.90 -5.59 20.51
N VAL A 17 -34.40 -4.55 21.17
CA VAL A 17 -33.29 -3.73 20.67
C VAL A 17 -32.01 -4.54 20.57
N ILE A 18 -31.64 -5.29 21.63
CA ILE A 18 -30.42 -6.12 21.57
C ILE A 18 -30.54 -7.26 20.55
N VAL A 19 -31.75 -7.79 20.32
CA VAL A 19 -32.00 -8.80 19.28
C VAL A 19 -31.80 -8.21 17.89
N ILE A 20 -32.37 -7.01 17.63
CA ILE A 20 -32.19 -6.32 16.35
C ILE A 20 -30.71 -5.99 16.12
N LEU A 21 -30.01 -5.44 17.13
CA LEU A 21 -28.58 -5.15 17.05
C LEU A 21 -27.75 -6.43 16.81
N GLY A 22 -28.12 -7.54 17.45
CA GLY A 22 -27.47 -8.84 17.25
C GLY A 22 -27.60 -9.36 15.82
N VAL A 23 -28.79 -9.25 15.22
CA VAL A 23 -29.00 -9.63 13.81
C VAL A 23 -28.20 -8.72 12.89
N LEU A 24 -28.27 -7.40 13.07
CA LEU A 24 -27.53 -6.44 12.25
C LEU A 24 -26.02 -6.69 12.32
N ALA A 25 -25.47 -6.94 13.51
CA ALA A 25 -24.06 -7.25 13.69
C ALA A 25 -23.66 -8.55 12.99
N ALA A 26 -24.49 -9.59 13.05
CA ALA A 26 -24.21 -10.88 12.40
C ALA A 26 -24.11 -10.77 10.87
N VAL A 27 -24.87 -9.89 10.23
CA VAL A 27 -24.79 -9.67 8.76
C VAL A 27 -23.72 -8.63 8.38
N ALA A 28 -23.51 -7.62 9.21
CA ALA A 28 -22.57 -6.52 8.91
C ALA A 28 -21.10 -6.91 9.13
N ALA A 29 -20.80 -7.71 10.16
CA ALA A 29 -19.43 -8.10 10.50
C ALA A 29 -18.66 -8.77 9.34
N PRO A 30 -19.18 -9.83 8.67
CA PRO A 30 -18.43 -10.47 7.58
C PRO A 30 -18.19 -9.50 6.41
N ARG A 31 -19.20 -8.71 6.04
CA ARG A 31 -19.08 -7.70 4.97
C ARG A 31 -18.05 -6.63 5.26
N PHE A 32 -17.90 -6.23 6.52
CA PHE A 32 -16.92 -5.24 6.93
C PHE A 32 -15.49 -5.77 6.84
N ILE A 33 -15.28 -7.05 7.16
CA ILE A 33 -13.98 -7.72 7.01
C ILE A 33 -13.60 -7.80 5.52
N ASP A 34 -14.50 -8.30 4.67
CA ASP A 34 -14.25 -8.40 3.23
C ASP A 34 -13.89 -7.03 2.62
N LEU A 35 -14.62 -5.97 2.98
CA LEU A 35 -14.36 -4.62 2.49
C LEU A 35 -13.00 -4.07 2.96
N SER A 36 -12.56 -4.46 4.16
CA SER A 36 -11.27 -4.04 4.70
C SER A 36 -10.13 -4.70 3.93
N GLU A 37 -10.24 -6.00 3.63
CA GLU A 37 -9.27 -6.74 2.80
C GLU A 37 -9.20 -6.18 1.37
N ASP A 38 -10.34 -5.88 0.75
CA ASP A 38 -10.41 -5.25 -0.58
C ASP A 38 -9.75 -3.86 -0.59
N ALA A 39 -9.94 -3.08 0.47
CA ALA A 39 -9.35 -1.76 0.61
C ALA A 39 -7.82 -1.84 0.77
N GLU A 40 -7.33 -2.77 1.59
CA GLU A 40 -5.89 -3.03 1.76
C GLU A 40 -5.25 -3.50 0.45
N SER A 41 -5.89 -4.43 -0.26
CA SER A 41 -5.44 -4.90 -1.59
C SER A 41 -5.35 -3.77 -2.60
N SER A 42 -6.37 -2.90 -2.64
CA SER A 42 -6.37 -1.73 -3.51
C SER A 42 -5.26 -0.73 -3.14
N ALA A 43 -5.00 -0.53 -1.85
CA ALA A 43 -3.94 0.36 -1.38
C ALA A 43 -2.54 -0.18 -1.74
N LEU A 44 -2.30 -1.48 -1.53
CA LEU A 44 -1.05 -2.14 -1.90
C LEU A 44 -0.80 -2.04 -3.42
N GLN A 45 -1.83 -2.31 -4.24
CA GLN A 45 -1.75 -2.17 -5.69
C GLN A 45 -1.46 -0.72 -6.14
N ALA A 46 -2.05 0.26 -5.46
CA ALA A 46 -1.78 1.67 -5.71
C ALA A 46 -0.33 2.04 -5.36
N GLN A 47 0.19 1.53 -4.24
CA GLN A 47 1.57 1.74 -3.84
C GLN A 47 2.55 1.13 -4.86
N ALA A 48 2.35 -0.12 -5.26
CA ALA A 48 3.14 -0.78 -6.30
C ALA A 48 3.14 -0.01 -7.64
N SER A 49 2.00 0.55 -8.02
CA SER A 49 1.85 1.35 -9.24
C SER A 49 2.56 2.71 -9.13
N ALA A 50 2.51 3.33 -7.95
CA ALA A 50 3.22 4.57 -7.68
C ALA A 50 4.74 4.38 -7.77
N ILE A 51 5.27 3.29 -7.22
CA ILE A 51 6.70 2.93 -7.32
C ILE A 51 7.10 2.72 -8.77
N THR A 52 6.32 1.97 -9.53
CA THR A 52 6.58 1.74 -10.97
C THR A 52 6.60 3.06 -11.74
N SER A 53 5.67 3.97 -11.45
CA SER A 53 5.59 5.29 -12.08
C SER A 53 6.79 6.16 -11.71
N ALA A 54 7.17 6.17 -10.44
CA ALA A 54 8.33 6.91 -9.95
C ALA A 54 9.63 6.42 -10.60
N SER A 55 9.81 5.10 -10.69
CA SER A 55 10.97 4.51 -11.38
C SER A 55 11.02 4.90 -12.86
N ALA A 56 9.87 4.92 -13.56
CA ALA A 56 9.80 5.34 -14.96
C ALA A 56 10.14 6.83 -15.14
N ILE A 57 9.67 7.69 -14.23
CA ILE A 57 10.00 9.13 -14.23
C ILE A 57 11.49 9.34 -13.96
N ASN A 58 12.04 8.67 -12.96
CA ASN A 58 13.46 8.72 -12.63
C ASN A 58 14.34 8.24 -13.80
N PHE A 59 13.95 7.15 -14.45
CA PHE A 59 14.64 6.67 -15.65
C PHE A 59 14.58 7.68 -16.79
N ALA A 60 13.42 8.29 -17.04
CA ALA A 60 13.29 9.32 -18.07
C ALA A 60 14.18 10.55 -17.77
N ALA A 61 14.23 10.97 -16.51
CA ALA A 61 15.15 11.99 -16.02
C ALA A 61 16.61 11.60 -16.31
N ALA A 62 17.05 10.40 -15.89
CA ALA A 62 18.40 9.89 -16.12
C ALA A 62 18.77 9.84 -17.61
N ALA A 63 17.85 9.39 -18.47
CA ALA A 63 18.07 9.30 -19.92
C ALA A 63 18.32 10.66 -20.58
N THR A 64 17.75 11.74 -20.04
CA THR A 64 17.97 13.10 -20.56
C THR A 64 19.23 13.77 -20.01
N ARG A 65 19.74 13.30 -18.86
CA ARG A 65 20.89 13.88 -18.16
C ARG A 65 22.19 13.09 -18.36
N GLY A 66 22.31 12.36 -19.47
CA GLY A 66 23.54 11.66 -19.83
C GLY A 66 23.76 10.31 -19.13
N ARG A 67 22.72 9.79 -18.44
CA ARG A 67 22.76 8.54 -17.66
C ARG A 67 23.61 8.60 -16.39
N ASP A 68 23.98 9.81 -15.95
CA ASP A 68 24.74 9.99 -14.72
C ASP A 68 23.80 9.91 -13.52
N ALA A 69 23.96 8.87 -12.70
CA ALA A 69 23.28 8.75 -11.40
C ALA A 69 23.90 9.66 -10.32
N SER A 70 24.77 10.60 -10.72
CA SER A 70 25.38 11.61 -9.84
C SER A 70 24.67 12.97 -9.91
N ASP A 71 23.65 13.08 -10.77
CA ASP A 71 22.79 14.25 -10.85
C ASP A 71 21.85 14.30 -9.64
N GLU A 72 21.70 15.49 -9.03
CA GLU A 72 20.88 15.68 -7.82
C GLU A 72 19.39 15.35 -8.05
N ASP A 73 18.94 15.33 -9.31
CA ASP A 73 17.56 15.02 -9.70
C ASP A 73 17.38 13.55 -10.19
N VAL A 74 18.38 12.68 -10.01
CA VAL A 74 18.35 11.28 -10.46
C VAL A 74 18.75 10.35 -9.33
N GLU A 75 17.87 9.40 -9.02
CA GLU A 75 18.13 8.36 -8.04
C GLU A 75 18.78 7.13 -8.68
N GLU A 76 19.82 6.62 -8.04
CA GLU A 76 20.39 5.32 -8.41
C GLU A 76 19.41 4.18 -8.06
N VAL A 77 19.09 3.34 -9.04
CA VAL A 77 18.22 2.16 -8.94
C VAL A 77 18.98 0.95 -9.44
N THR A 78 19.54 0.16 -8.51
CA THR A 78 20.38 -1.01 -8.82
C THR A 78 19.84 -2.31 -8.23
N GLU A 79 18.92 -2.22 -7.26
CA GLU A 79 18.40 -3.37 -6.51
C GLU A 79 16.90 -3.18 -6.17
N CYS A 80 16.21 -4.29 -5.91
CA CYS A 80 14.85 -4.30 -5.34
C CYS A 80 14.94 -4.31 -3.81
N ASN A 81 15.04 -3.14 -3.19
CA ASN A 81 15.05 -3.00 -1.73
C ASN A 81 14.32 -1.74 -1.26
N ASP A 82 13.99 -1.68 0.04
CA ASP A 82 13.24 -0.57 0.65
C ASP A 82 13.96 0.78 0.50
N GLU A 83 15.29 0.79 0.55
CA GLU A 83 16.10 2.01 0.46
C GLU A 83 16.02 2.62 -0.95
N THR A 84 16.08 1.78 -1.99
CA THR A 84 15.96 2.21 -3.38
C THR A 84 14.56 2.73 -3.68
N VAL A 85 13.54 2.00 -3.23
CA VAL A 85 12.15 2.43 -3.39
C VAL A 85 11.84 3.70 -2.59
N GLY A 86 12.37 3.79 -1.37
CA GLY A 86 12.20 4.96 -0.50
C GLY A 86 12.79 6.23 -1.09
N ARG A 87 13.91 6.15 -1.82
CA ARG A 87 14.47 7.31 -2.53
C ARG A 87 13.65 7.73 -3.75
N LEU A 88 13.00 6.79 -4.43
CA LEU A 88 12.17 7.09 -5.60
C LEU A 88 10.86 7.82 -5.28
N LEU A 89 10.31 7.65 -4.07
CA LEU A 89 9.04 8.23 -3.67
C LEU A 89 9.25 9.54 -2.89
N GLU A 90 8.58 10.62 -3.32
CA GLU A 90 8.53 11.86 -2.54
C GLU A 90 7.81 11.61 -1.19
N GLY A 91 8.59 11.47 -0.12
CA GLY A 91 8.10 11.15 1.23
C GLY A 91 8.51 9.78 1.76
N GLY A 92 9.22 8.97 0.97
CA GLY A 92 9.72 7.66 1.38
C GLY A 92 8.70 6.53 1.25
N LEU A 93 9.17 5.31 1.47
CA LEU A 93 8.32 4.14 1.64
C LEU A 93 7.91 4.05 3.12
N ASP A 94 6.63 3.80 3.36
CA ASP A 94 6.14 3.54 4.71
C ASP A 94 6.51 2.11 5.14
N THR A 95 7.70 1.97 5.71
CA THR A 95 8.28 0.67 6.11
C THR A 95 7.60 0.04 7.32
N GLU A 96 6.62 0.72 7.96
CA GLU A 96 5.76 0.11 8.97
C GLU A 96 4.58 -0.65 8.33
N ARG A 97 4.26 -0.33 7.07
CA ARG A 97 3.14 -0.93 6.33
C ARG A 97 3.55 -1.75 5.11
N TYR A 98 4.70 -1.46 4.51
CA TYR A 98 5.13 -2.11 3.28
C TYR A 98 6.60 -2.52 3.33
N GLU A 99 6.92 -3.66 2.73
CA GLU A 99 8.30 -4.17 2.59
C GLU A 99 8.52 -4.68 1.17
N VAL A 100 9.68 -4.39 0.60
CA VAL A 100 10.14 -4.95 -0.68
C VAL A 100 10.82 -6.27 -0.40
N VAL A 101 10.15 -7.38 -0.76
CA VAL A 101 10.53 -8.71 -0.27
C VAL A 101 11.26 -9.58 -1.28
N SER A 102 11.13 -9.26 -2.58
CA SER A 102 11.79 -10.03 -3.63
C SER A 102 11.96 -9.23 -4.92
N GLY A 103 12.79 -9.77 -5.82
CA GLY A 103 13.09 -9.19 -7.12
C GLY A 103 14.58 -8.94 -7.30
N SER A 104 15.04 -9.03 -8.53
CA SER A 104 16.43 -8.74 -8.88
C SER A 104 16.52 -8.24 -10.32
N PHE A 105 17.54 -7.43 -10.59
CA PHE A 105 17.91 -7.10 -11.96
C PHE A 105 18.72 -8.27 -12.53
N ASP A 106 18.18 -8.96 -13.53
CA ASP A 106 18.89 -10.01 -14.27
C ASP A 106 20.08 -9.44 -15.07
N GLU A 107 19.95 -8.18 -15.51
CA GLU A 107 20.94 -7.44 -16.26
C GLU A 107 21.17 -6.09 -15.59
N GLN A 108 22.40 -5.82 -15.15
CA GLN A 108 22.83 -4.53 -14.62
C GLN A 108 23.24 -3.61 -15.78
N GLU A 109 22.27 -3.28 -16.64
CA GLU A 109 22.44 -2.36 -17.76
C GLU A 109 21.40 -1.26 -17.66
N PHE A 110 21.78 -0.03 -18.02
CA PHE A 110 20.88 1.12 -18.06
C PHE A 110 19.60 0.82 -18.86
N GLY A 111 18.44 0.89 -18.18
CA GLY A 111 17.13 0.62 -18.79
C GLY A 111 16.63 -0.82 -18.68
N SER A 112 17.43 -1.75 -18.15
CA SER A 112 16.97 -3.09 -17.79
C SER A 112 15.87 -3.02 -16.75
N ARG A 113 14.90 -3.94 -16.81
CA ARG A 113 13.74 -3.94 -15.92
C ARG A 113 13.82 -5.11 -14.95
N ALA A 114 13.52 -4.84 -13.69
CA ALA A 114 13.29 -5.87 -12.67
C ALA A 114 11.81 -5.86 -12.27
N THR A 115 11.25 -7.05 -12.07
CA THR A 115 9.98 -7.21 -11.36
C THR A 115 10.32 -7.47 -9.89
N CYS A 116 9.88 -6.56 -9.03
CA CYS A 116 10.04 -6.66 -7.59
C CYS A 116 8.66 -6.91 -6.94
N GLU A 117 8.63 -7.54 -5.78
CA GLU A 117 7.41 -7.78 -5.02
C GLU A 117 7.33 -6.85 -3.80
N LEU A 118 6.15 -6.26 -3.60
CA LEU A 118 5.79 -5.47 -2.43
C LEU A 118 4.83 -6.27 -1.55
N GLU A 119 5.17 -6.43 -0.28
CA GLU A 119 4.35 -7.06 0.75
C GLU A 119 3.67 -6.00 1.62
N ALA A 120 2.42 -6.24 2.01
CA ALA A 120 1.73 -5.45 3.04
C ALA A 120 1.93 -6.11 4.42
N LEU A 121 2.65 -5.43 5.31
CA LEU A 121 2.96 -5.94 6.64
C LEU A 121 1.70 -6.07 7.50
N ASN A 122 1.62 -7.15 8.28
CA ASN A 122 0.48 -7.46 9.15
C ASN A 122 -0.86 -7.61 8.39
N SER A 123 -0.84 -7.79 7.07
CA SER A 123 -2.01 -8.04 6.24
C SER A 123 -2.04 -9.49 5.76
N SER A 124 -3.24 -9.98 5.39
CA SER A 124 -3.42 -11.27 4.71
C SER A 124 -3.54 -11.12 3.20
N VAL A 125 -3.39 -9.91 2.68
CA VAL A 125 -3.42 -9.59 1.25
C VAL A 125 -2.16 -10.13 0.57
N GLU A 126 -2.33 -10.73 -0.61
CA GLU A 126 -1.21 -11.22 -1.42
C GLU A 126 -0.32 -10.09 -1.95
N ASN A 127 0.99 -10.36 -1.99
CA ASN A 127 2.03 -9.50 -2.55
C ASN A 127 1.66 -8.96 -3.94
N ARG A 128 2.17 -7.76 -4.26
CA ARG A 128 1.95 -7.11 -5.56
C ARG A 128 3.27 -6.85 -6.26
N ASP A 129 3.31 -7.22 -7.52
CA ASP A 129 4.42 -6.92 -8.40
C ASP A 129 4.47 -5.43 -8.74
N PHE A 130 5.68 -4.87 -8.76
CA PHE A 130 5.99 -3.58 -9.35
C PHE A 130 7.25 -3.68 -10.20
N THR A 131 7.43 -2.74 -11.13
CA THR A 131 8.59 -2.73 -12.02
C THR A 131 9.54 -1.60 -11.65
N LEU A 132 10.81 -1.95 -11.47
CA LEU A 132 11.91 -0.98 -11.42
C LEU A 132 12.70 -1.01 -12.73
N ILE A 133 13.24 0.15 -13.10
CA ILE A 133 14.14 0.31 -14.25
C ILE A 133 15.53 0.67 -13.72
N TYR A 134 16.54 -0.07 -14.17
CA TYR A 134 17.91 0.09 -13.74
C TYR A 134 18.46 1.45 -14.16
N VAL A 135 18.95 2.19 -13.17
CA VAL A 135 19.62 3.48 -13.32
C VAL A 135 20.85 3.42 -12.43
N GLY A 136 22.02 3.24 -13.01
CA GLY A 136 23.27 3.17 -12.27
C GLY A 136 24.46 3.43 -13.17
N ASN A 137 25.59 3.75 -12.55
CA ASN A 137 26.85 4.01 -13.27
C ASN A 137 27.61 2.71 -13.62
N GLY A 138 27.04 1.54 -13.30
CA GLY A 138 27.60 0.23 -13.61
C GLY A 138 27.13 -0.25 -14.99
N GLY A 139 27.99 -0.09 -15.99
CA GLY A 139 27.78 -0.53 -17.38
C GLY A 139 28.83 0.03 -18.32
#